data_AF-A0A377JXS9-F1
#
_entry.id   AF-A0A377JXS9-F1
#
_cell.length_a   1.000
_cell.length_b   1.000
_cell.length_c   1.000
_cell.angle_alpha   90.00
_cell.angle_beta   90.00
_cell.angle_gamma   90.00
#
_symmetry.space_group_name_H-M   'P 1'
#
loop_
_entity.id
_entity.type
_entity.pdbx_description
1 polymer ?
#
loop_
_entity_poly.entity_id
_entity_poly.type
_entity_poly.pdbx_seq_one_letter_code
_entity_poly.pdbx_strand_id
1 'polypeptide(L)'
;MNNNRKLKVLTILVSAAISNLSGISVVSASVVNNLLPYQIYRDFAENKGDFIPGTESLELYNNSGLLVTTLNKAPMPDFSSVDRLLGVATLVNPQYVVSVKHNGGYSRVRFGTSNYTLVDRNNYSARDFHTPRLNKLVTDVVPVEVTSAGTAQGTYKNVTKFPVFYRIGTGTQIYKNEQGYYTLNGAYSYLTGGIVPTPSISDWSFVTNAGNGALASYGTPGDSGSPLLGWDTTLNKWALVGYSEHMQEPQGVPTGMLLYQQCKSPQI
;
A
#
# COMPACT_ATOMS: atom_id res chain seq x y z
N MET A 1 -68.30 29.65 -44.43
CA MET A 1 -67.35 28.80 -45.18
C MET A 1 -65.93 29.14 -44.75
N ASN A 2 -65.32 28.36 -43.86
CA ASN A 2 -63.87 28.15 -43.91
C ASN A 2 -63.45 26.93 -43.07
N ASN A 3 -63.18 25.86 -43.79
CA ASN A 3 -62.38 24.68 -43.52
C ASN A 3 -61.91 24.35 -42.09
N ASN A 4 -62.53 23.28 -41.58
CA ASN A 4 -62.00 22.36 -40.57
C ASN A 4 -60.62 21.81 -40.97
N ARG A 5 -59.54 22.28 -40.35
CA ARG A 5 -58.27 21.55 -40.29
C ARG A 5 -58.14 20.90 -38.92
N LYS A 6 -58.33 19.57 -38.89
CA LYS A 6 -58.06 18.70 -37.75
C LYS A 6 -56.59 18.86 -37.33
N LEU A 7 -56.36 19.53 -36.20
CA LEU A 7 -55.05 19.62 -35.58
C LEU A 7 -54.76 18.26 -34.92
N LYS A 8 -53.84 17.49 -35.52
CA LYS A 8 -53.32 16.25 -34.92
C LYS A 8 -52.53 16.63 -33.68
N VAL A 9 -53.05 16.28 -32.50
CA VAL A 9 -52.34 16.38 -31.21
C VAL A 9 -51.14 15.44 -31.29
N LEU A 10 -49.95 16.02 -31.44
CA LEU A 10 -48.68 15.30 -31.36
C LEU A 10 -48.34 15.17 -29.88
N THR A 11 -48.63 14.00 -29.31
CA THR A 11 -48.28 13.67 -27.93
C THR A 11 -46.76 13.70 -27.76
N ILE A 12 -46.27 14.66 -26.98
CA ILE A 12 -44.88 14.75 -26.54
C ILE A 12 -44.65 13.64 -25.51
N LEU A 13 -43.98 12.56 -25.92
CA LEU A 13 -43.40 11.61 -24.98
C LEU A 13 -42.07 12.21 -24.49
N VAL A 14 -42.12 12.86 -23.33
CA VAL A 14 -40.93 13.13 -22.53
C VAL A 14 -40.49 11.78 -21.96
N SER A 15 -39.61 11.10 -22.69
CA SER A 15 -38.91 9.93 -22.18
C SER A 15 -37.93 10.43 -21.11
N ALA A 16 -38.35 10.40 -19.86
CA ALA A 16 -37.42 10.44 -18.73
C ALA A 16 -36.55 9.18 -18.82
N ALA A 17 -35.36 9.32 -19.42
CA ALA A 17 -34.34 8.30 -19.36
C ALA A 17 -33.85 8.23 -17.91
N ILE A 18 -34.47 7.33 -17.16
CA ILE A 18 -34.00 6.87 -15.86
C ILE A 18 -32.56 6.40 -16.06
N SER A 19 -31.69 7.05 -15.32
CA SER A 19 -30.27 6.75 -15.12
C SER A 19 -29.97 5.25 -15.18
N ASN A 20 -29.34 4.80 -16.27
CA ASN A 20 -28.44 3.65 -16.21
C ASN A 20 -27.13 4.12 -15.57
N LEU A 21 -27.17 4.39 -14.26
CA LEU A 21 -25.97 4.36 -13.44
C LEU A 21 -25.64 2.88 -13.27
N SER A 22 -25.02 2.33 -14.32
CA SER A 22 -24.33 1.05 -14.25
C SER A 22 -23.44 1.11 -13.03
N GLY A 23 -23.66 0.16 -12.12
CA GLY A 23 -23.06 0.13 -10.81
C GLY A 23 -21.58 0.46 -10.89
N ILE A 24 -21.19 1.57 -10.27
CA ILE A 24 -19.81 1.79 -9.90
C ILE A 24 -19.52 0.71 -8.87
N SER A 25 -18.93 -0.39 -9.32
CA SER A 25 -18.25 -1.31 -8.43
C SER A 25 -17.25 -0.48 -7.64
N VAL A 26 -17.47 -0.38 -6.33
CA VAL A 26 -16.61 0.40 -5.44
C VAL A 26 -15.29 -0.36 -5.33
N VAL A 27 -14.32 0.03 -6.15
CA VAL A 27 -12.96 -0.51 -6.17
C VAL A 27 -12.33 -0.25 -4.80
N SER A 28 -11.89 -1.29 -4.09
CA SER A 28 -11.49 -1.18 -2.68
C SER A 28 -9.97 -1.02 -2.50
N ALA A 29 -9.53 -0.15 -1.56
CA ALA A 29 -8.17 0.36 -1.59
C ALA A 29 -7.68 1.20 -0.34
N SER A 30 -6.54 0.90 0.35
CA SER A 30 -5.84 1.68 1.42
C SER A 30 -6.82 1.96 2.50
N VAL A 31 -7.48 0.86 2.80
CA VAL A 31 -8.62 0.84 3.64
C VAL A 31 -8.09 0.67 5.02
N VAL A 32 -8.32 1.72 5.78
CA VAL A 32 -8.17 1.70 7.20
C VAL A 32 -9.56 1.54 7.81
N ASN A 33 -9.64 0.84 8.93
CA ASN A 33 -10.89 0.71 9.66
C ASN A 33 -11.12 1.90 10.59
N ASN A 34 -12.35 1.98 11.13
CA ASN A 34 -12.78 3.01 12.06
C ASN A 34 -12.44 2.73 13.53
N LEU A 35 -11.61 1.73 13.83
CA LEU A 35 -11.23 1.41 15.21
C LEU A 35 -10.27 2.44 15.80
N LEU A 36 -9.43 3.06 14.96
CA LEU A 36 -8.43 4.04 15.37
C LEU A 36 -8.65 5.39 14.68
N PRO A 37 -8.25 6.51 15.30
CA PRO A 37 -8.24 7.81 14.65
C PRO A 37 -7.40 7.77 13.36
N TYR A 38 -7.86 8.42 12.29
CA TYR A 38 -7.16 8.37 10.99
C TYR A 38 -5.71 8.89 11.06
N GLN A 39 -5.45 9.85 11.95
CA GLN A 39 -4.12 10.42 12.16
C GLN A 39 -3.09 9.35 12.58
N ILE A 40 -3.52 8.29 13.28
CA ILE A 40 -2.63 7.18 13.66
C ILE A 40 -2.00 6.52 12.43
N TYR A 41 -2.77 6.29 11.36
CA TYR A 41 -2.27 5.68 10.13
C TYR A 41 -1.30 6.60 9.36
N ARG A 42 -1.45 7.92 9.54
CA ARG A 42 -0.59 8.94 8.95
C ARG A 42 0.73 9.05 9.72
N ASP A 43 0.64 9.15 11.04
CA ASP A 43 1.80 9.26 11.92
C ASP A 43 2.66 7.99 11.88
N PHE A 44 2.01 6.82 11.88
CA PHE A 44 2.66 5.54 11.64
C PHE A 44 3.48 5.54 10.34
N ALA A 45 2.86 5.98 9.24
CA ALA A 45 3.49 5.92 7.92
C ALA A 45 4.59 6.98 7.70
N GLU A 46 4.56 8.07 8.45
CA GLU A 46 5.56 9.14 8.36
C GLU A 46 6.63 9.09 9.46
N ASN A 47 6.57 8.10 10.36
CA ASN A 47 7.36 8.03 11.59
C ASN A 47 7.26 9.31 12.44
N LYS A 48 6.03 9.75 12.72
CA LYS A 48 5.70 10.95 13.50
C LYS A 48 4.89 10.60 14.75
N GLY A 49 4.65 11.61 15.59
CA GLY A 49 3.97 11.39 16.87
C GLY A 49 4.74 10.38 17.71
N ASP A 50 4.05 9.37 18.22
CA ASP A 50 4.67 8.32 19.04
C ASP A 50 5.40 7.25 18.19
N PHE A 51 5.24 7.26 16.86
CA PHE A 51 5.81 6.28 15.92
C PHE A 51 7.26 6.59 15.51
N ILE A 52 8.06 7.06 16.46
CA ILE A 52 9.50 7.31 16.26
C ILE A 52 10.21 5.96 16.05
N PRO A 53 11.16 5.82 15.10
CA PRO A 53 11.87 4.58 14.89
C PRO A 53 12.58 4.10 16.16
N GLY A 54 12.48 2.81 16.45
CA GLY A 54 13.01 2.21 17.68
C GLY A 54 12.04 2.20 18.86
N THR A 55 10.92 2.94 18.82
CA THR A 55 9.93 2.88 19.91
C THR A 55 9.32 1.49 20.02
N GLU A 56 9.28 0.95 21.22
CA GLU A 56 8.68 -0.35 21.53
C GLU A 56 7.36 -0.18 22.30
N SER A 57 6.47 -1.16 22.19
CA SER A 57 5.26 -1.28 23.01
C SER A 57 4.34 -0.05 22.98
N LEU A 58 3.89 0.34 21.77
CA LEU A 58 2.97 1.47 21.59
C LEU A 58 1.52 1.07 21.79
N GLU A 59 0.85 1.65 22.78
CA GLU A 59 -0.59 1.51 22.99
C GLU A 59 -1.38 2.46 22.09
N LEU A 60 -2.38 1.92 21.38
CA LEU A 60 -3.20 2.66 20.43
C LEU A 60 -4.64 2.71 20.90
N TYR A 61 -5.19 3.91 20.96
CA TYR A 61 -6.50 4.19 21.52
C TYR A 61 -7.48 4.68 20.45
N ASN A 62 -8.77 4.36 20.63
CA ASN A 62 -9.82 4.89 19.77
C ASN A 62 -10.20 6.34 20.12
N ASN A 63 -11.11 6.94 19.36
CA ASN A 63 -11.61 8.30 19.60
C ASN A 63 -12.29 8.50 20.98
N SER A 64 -12.68 7.42 21.65
CA SER A 64 -13.29 7.44 23.00
C SER A 64 -12.27 7.21 24.12
N GLY A 65 -10.98 7.05 23.80
CA GLY A 65 -9.92 6.77 24.77
C GLY A 65 -9.84 5.31 25.23
N LEU A 66 -10.51 4.38 24.54
CA LEU A 66 -10.40 2.95 24.83
C LEU A 66 -9.20 2.35 24.11
N LEU A 67 -8.41 1.52 24.80
CA LEU A 67 -7.31 0.77 24.22
C LEU A 67 -7.83 -0.21 23.15
N VAL A 68 -7.30 -0.09 21.93
CA VAL A 68 -7.65 -0.94 20.78
C VAL A 68 -6.60 -2.02 20.57
N THR A 69 -5.32 -1.67 20.66
CA THR A 69 -4.21 -2.62 20.47
C THR A 69 -2.90 -2.06 21.02
N THR A 70 -1.90 -2.93 21.11
CA THR A 70 -0.53 -2.55 21.47
C THR A 70 0.43 -3.09 20.41
N LEU A 71 1.30 -2.24 19.87
CA LEU A 71 2.37 -2.63 18.97
C LEU A 71 3.59 -3.08 19.78
N ASN A 72 3.65 -4.37 20.13
CA ASN A 72 4.67 -4.93 21.02
C ASN A 72 5.45 -6.12 20.42
N LYS A 73 5.30 -6.39 19.13
CA LYS A 73 5.95 -7.53 18.46
C LYS A 73 7.35 -7.20 17.92
N ALA A 74 7.64 -5.92 17.75
CA ALA A 74 8.89 -5.38 17.23
C ALA A 74 8.97 -3.87 17.56
N PRO A 75 10.16 -3.28 17.64
CA PRO A 75 10.32 -1.82 17.67
C PRO A 75 9.79 -1.21 16.36
N MET A 76 9.38 0.05 16.39
CA MET A 76 8.91 0.77 15.21
C MET A 76 10.02 0.84 14.13
N PRO A 77 9.77 0.46 12.86
CA PRO A 77 10.75 0.58 11.80
C PRO A 77 11.04 2.04 11.43
N ASP A 78 12.22 2.27 10.88
CA ASP A 78 12.52 3.48 10.12
C ASP A 78 12.05 3.32 8.67
N PHE A 79 11.07 4.12 8.25
CA PHE A 79 10.56 4.17 6.89
C PHE A 79 11.25 5.24 6.01
N SER A 80 12.33 5.86 6.49
CA SER A 80 13.05 6.91 5.76
C SER A 80 13.59 6.45 4.39
N SER A 81 13.85 5.15 4.22
CA SER A 81 14.26 4.54 2.96
C SER A 81 13.16 4.47 1.89
N VAL A 82 11.93 4.87 2.19
CA VAL A 82 10.79 4.85 1.27
C VAL A 82 10.63 6.22 0.61
N ASP A 83 10.40 6.22 -0.71
CA ASP A 83 10.18 7.44 -1.49
C ASP A 83 9.07 8.31 -0.89
N ARG A 84 9.42 9.56 -0.56
CA ARG A 84 8.50 10.54 0.05
C ARG A 84 7.62 11.26 -0.96
N LEU A 85 7.87 11.12 -2.27
CA LEU A 85 7.01 11.74 -3.29
C LEU A 85 5.77 10.89 -3.56
N LEU A 86 5.97 9.62 -3.92
CA LEU A 86 4.91 8.73 -4.39
C LEU A 86 4.83 7.44 -3.58
N GLY A 87 5.72 7.17 -2.62
CA GLY A 87 5.68 5.94 -1.83
C GLY A 87 5.78 4.64 -2.64
N VAL A 88 6.26 4.72 -3.89
CA VAL A 88 6.27 3.58 -4.84
C VAL A 88 7.65 2.96 -5.04
N ALA A 89 8.68 3.46 -4.36
CA ALA A 89 10.04 2.98 -4.48
C ALA A 89 10.75 2.99 -3.13
N THR A 90 11.63 2.01 -2.91
CA THR A 90 12.35 1.84 -1.64
C THR A 90 13.84 1.71 -1.89
N LEU A 91 14.66 2.48 -1.19
CA LEU A 91 16.12 2.44 -1.27
C LEU A 91 16.67 1.17 -0.61
N VAL A 92 17.40 0.35 -1.36
CA VAL A 92 18.03 -0.89 -0.86
C VAL A 92 19.55 -0.90 -1.00
N ASN A 93 20.10 0.07 -1.72
CA ASN A 93 21.51 0.36 -1.85
C ASN A 93 21.66 1.88 -1.98
N PRO A 94 22.79 2.50 -1.56
CA PRO A 94 22.96 3.96 -1.66
C PRO A 94 22.72 4.55 -3.05
N GLN A 95 22.79 3.77 -4.14
CA GLN A 95 22.48 4.24 -5.49
C GLN A 95 21.30 3.52 -6.18
N TYR A 96 20.59 2.60 -5.51
CA TYR A 96 19.53 1.81 -6.15
C TYR A 96 18.28 1.71 -5.29
N VAL A 97 17.14 1.91 -5.95
CA VAL A 97 15.82 1.64 -5.38
C VAL A 97 15.23 0.36 -5.98
N VAL A 98 14.26 -0.23 -5.29
CA VAL A 98 13.41 -1.30 -5.81
C VAL A 98 11.97 -0.83 -5.93
N SER A 99 11.27 -1.34 -6.93
CA SER A 99 9.86 -1.04 -7.22
C SER A 99 9.36 -2.03 -8.30
N VAL A 100 8.17 -1.82 -8.83
CA VAL A 100 7.55 -2.63 -9.89
C VAL A 100 7.75 -1.99 -11.26
N LYS A 101 7.97 -2.80 -12.30
CA LYS A 101 8.33 -2.28 -13.64
C LYS A 101 7.18 -1.55 -14.31
N HIS A 102 5.92 -1.94 -14.04
CA HIS A 102 4.76 -1.29 -14.65
C HIS A 102 4.58 0.16 -14.20
N ASN A 103 5.27 0.61 -13.14
CA ASN A 103 5.36 2.02 -12.75
C ASN A 103 6.29 2.79 -13.70
N GLY A 104 6.00 2.83 -15.00
CA GLY A 104 6.87 3.44 -16.01
C GLY A 104 6.92 4.97 -15.97
N GLY A 105 5.98 5.63 -15.30
CA GLY A 105 5.80 7.09 -15.36
C GLY A 105 6.75 7.90 -14.47
N TYR A 106 7.18 7.37 -13.32
CA TYR A 106 8.02 8.15 -12.40
C TYR A 106 9.49 8.13 -12.85
N SER A 107 10.14 9.30 -12.78
CA SER A 107 11.55 9.50 -13.13
C SER A 107 12.37 10.08 -11.97
N ARG A 108 11.75 10.28 -10.81
CA ARG A 108 12.35 10.91 -9.63
C ARG A 108 11.78 10.31 -8.35
N VAL A 109 12.62 10.20 -7.33
CA VAL A 109 12.27 9.85 -5.95
C VAL A 109 12.82 10.90 -4.98
N ARG A 110 12.29 10.94 -3.76
CA ARG A 110 12.78 11.81 -2.68
C ARG A 110 13.04 11.03 -1.42
N PHE A 111 14.22 11.26 -0.84
CA PHE A 111 14.60 10.80 0.48
C PHE A 111 14.99 12.00 1.33
N GLY A 112 14.51 12.07 2.57
CA GLY A 112 14.63 13.27 3.38
C GLY A 112 14.11 14.50 2.63
N THR A 113 15.01 15.47 2.38
CA THR A 113 14.69 16.70 1.65
C THR A 113 15.23 16.69 0.21
N SER A 114 16.02 15.69 -0.15
CA SER A 114 16.75 15.63 -1.42
C SER A 114 16.01 14.83 -2.50
N ASN A 115 16.08 15.33 -3.73
CA ASN A 115 15.54 14.65 -4.90
C ASN A 115 16.63 13.90 -5.68
N TYR A 116 16.27 12.75 -6.24
CA TYR A 116 17.15 11.86 -7.00
C TYR A 116 16.44 11.43 -8.29
N THR A 117 17.12 11.49 -9.43
CA THR A 117 16.54 11.11 -10.72
C THR A 117 17.02 9.71 -11.12
N LEU A 118 16.14 8.97 -11.78
CA LEU A 118 16.47 7.67 -12.35
C LEU A 118 17.33 7.87 -13.60
N VAL A 119 18.46 7.17 -13.68
CA VAL A 119 19.33 7.16 -14.88
C VAL A 119 19.18 5.86 -15.68
N ASP A 120 18.77 4.79 -15.01
CA ASP A 120 18.39 3.53 -15.62
C ASP A 120 17.27 2.91 -14.78
N ARG A 121 16.26 2.31 -15.39
CA ARG A 121 15.22 1.58 -14.66
C ARG A 121 15.70 0.21 -14.21
N ASN A 122 16.63 -0.41 -14.94
CA ASN A 122 17.05 -1.80 -14.73
C ASN A 122 15.83 -2.74 -14.62
N ASN A 123 14.98 -2.73 -15.65
CA ASN A 123 13.80 -3.58 -15.71
C ASN A 123 14.21 -5.05 -15.77
N TYR A 124 13.63 -5.88 -14.90
CA TYR A 124 13.80 -7.31 -14.97
C TYR A 124 12.89 -7.90 -16.05
N SER A 125 13.44 -8.76 -16.91
CA SER A 125 12.72 -9.28 -18.09
C SER A 125 11.57 -10.20 -17.71
N ALA A 126 11.78 -11.09 -16.74
CA ALA A 126 10.86 -12.18 -16.43
C ALA A 126 9.74 -11.83 -15.43
N ARG A 127 9.84 -10.69 -14.72
CA ARG A 127 8.89 -10.33 -13.66
C ARG A 127 8.55 -8.85 -13.68
N ASP A 128 7.52 -8.46 -12.95
CA ASP A 128 7.11 -7.06 -12.77
C ASP A 128 7.97 -6.38 -11.70
N PHE A 129 9.26 -6.26 -12.01
CA PHE A 129 10.26 -5.76 -11.07
C PHE A 129 11.30 -4.93 -11.80
N HIS A 130 11.80 -3.91 -11.13
CA HIS A 130 12.94 -3.14 -11.59
C HIS A 130 13.82 -2.70 -10.42
N THR A 131 15.08 -2.38 -10.72
CA THR A 131 16.06 -1.90 -9.73
C THR A 131 16.66 -0.56 -10.15
N PRO A 132 15.87 0.54 -10.21
CA PRO A 132 16.34 1.76 -10.82
C PRO A 132 17.61 2.32 -10.19
N ARG A 133 18.59 2.64 -11.03
CA ARG A 133 19.82 3.32 -10.63
C ARG A 133 19.56 4.81 -10.54
N LEU A 134 20.02 5.43 -9.46
CA LEU A 134 19.93 6.86 -9.21
C LEU A 134 21.14 7.62 -9.76
N ASN A 135 20.94 8.88 -10.11
CA ASN A 135 22.00 9.75 -10.64
C ASN A 135 23.15 10.04 -9.67
N LYS A 136 22.94 9.86 -8.37
CA LYS A 136 23.92 10.12 -7.30
C LYS A 136 23.63 9.22 -6.10
N LEU A 137 24.61 9.12 -5.19
CA LEU A 137 24.44 8.41 -3.92
C LEU A 137 23.47 9.17 -3.03
N VAL A 138 22.57 8.43 -2.38
CA VAL A 138 21.67 8.95 -1.35
C VAL A 138 22.43 9.11 -0.05
N THR A 139 22.27 10.27 0.59
CA THR A 139 22.95 10.61 1.85
C THR A 139 22.01 10.95 2.99
N ASP A 140 20.73 11.24 2.70
CA ASP A 140 19.74 11.67 3.69
C ASP A 140 19.26 10.51 4.59
N VAL A 141 19.34 9.27 4.10
CA VAL A 141 18.73 8.09 4.73
C VAL A 141 19.59 6.84 4.51
N VAL A 142 19.41 5.83 5.36
CA VAL A 142 20.06 4.52 5.22
C VAL A 142 19.18 3.61 4.36
N PRO A 143 19.73 2.88 3.37
CA PRO A 143 18.96 1.88 2.64
C PRO A 143 18.41 0.79 3.57
N VAL A 144 17.17 0.35 3.32
CA VAL A 144 16.62 -0.80 4.06
C VAL A 144 17.28 -2.08 3.58
N GLU A 145 17.55 -2.98 4.52
CA GLU A 145 18.06 -4.29 4.16
C GLU A 145 16.98 -5.14 3.46
N VAL A 146 17.41 -5.89 2.46
CA VAL A 146 16.59 -6.90 1.81
C VAL A 146 16.67 -8.20 2.60
N THR A 147 15.53 -8.87 2.79
CA THR A 147 15.47 -10.17 3.48
C THR A 147 16.46 -11.19 2.92
N SER A 148 17.20 -11.86 3.81
CA SER A 148 18.05 -13.00 3.47
C SER A 148 17.30 -14.33 3.52
N ALA A 149 16.05 -14.34 4.02
CA ALA A 149 15.24 -15.56 4.14
C ALA A 149 14.77 -16.11 2.78
N GLY A 150 14.87 -15.30 1.71
CA GLY A 150 14.56 -15.72 0.35
C GLY A 150 13.08 -16.05 0.16
N THR A 151 12.81 -16.99 -0.77
CA THR A 151 11.46 -17.27 -1.27
C THR A 151 11.03 -18.72 -1.13
N ALA A 152 11.55 -19.41 -0.13
CA ALA A 152 11.18 -20.79 0.14
C ALA A 152 9.71 -20.86 0.61
N GLN A 153 9.03 -21.95 0.26
CA GLN A 153 7.65 -22.16 0.65
C GLN A 153 7.48 -22.12 2.18
N GLY A 154 6.52 -21.34 2.67
CA GLY A 154 6.21 -21.20 4.09
C GLY A 154 7.10 -20.22 4.86
N THR A 155 8.13 -19.62 4.25
CA THR A 155 9.09 -18.74 4.94
C THR A 155 8.42 -17.67 5.82
N TYR A 156 7.50 -16.90 5.24
CA TYR A 156 6.83 -15.79 5.93
C TYR A 156 5.55 -16.22 6.65
N LYS A 157 5.22 -17.51 6.64
CA LYS A 157 4.17 -18.10 7.52
C LYS A 157 4.71 -18.42 8.91
N ASN A 158 6.03 -18.51 9.07
CA ASN A 158 6.65 -18.80 10.35
C ASN A 158 6.52 -17.58 11.27
N VAL A 159 5.46 -17.53 12.08
CA VAL A 159 5.18 -16.43 13.01
C VAL A 159 6.19 -16.31 14.15
N THR A 160 6.97 -17.35 14.43
CA THR A 160 8.06 -17.28 15.40
C THR A 160 9.24 -16.49 14.82
N LYS A 161 9.53 -16.67 13.53
CA LYS A 161 10.57 -15.93 12.82
C LYS A 161 10.11 -14.53 12.39
N PHE A 162 8.91 -14.44 11.84
CA PHE A 162 8.29 -13.20 11.35
C PHE A 162 6.95 -12.94 12.04
N PRO A 163 6.94 -12.38 13.26
CA PRO A 163 5.74 -12.20 14.06
C PRO A 163 4.83 -11.07 13.57
N VAL A 164 5.36 -10.13 12.77
CA VAL A 164 4.66 -8.94 12.31
C VAL A 164 5.20 -8.45 10.95
N PHE A 165 4.28 -7.92 10.14
CA PHE A 165 4.57 -7.28 8.86
C PHE A 165 3.92 -5.91 8.78
N TYR A 166 4.67 -4.90 8.34
CA TYR A 166 4.20 -3.53 8.19
C TYR A 166 4.33 -3.07 6.73
N ARG A 167 3.36 -2.26 6.29
CA ARG A 167 3.41 -1.57 5.00
C ARG A 167 3.19 -0.07 5.19
N ILE A 168 3.65 0.69 4.21
CA ILE A 168 3.23 2.07 3.98
C ILE A 168 3.07 2.30 2.48
N GLY A 169 2.23 3.24 2.06
CA GLY A 169 2.11 3.63 0.66
C GLY A 169 1.13 4.77 0.45
N THR A 170 1.09 5.31 -0.77
CA THR A 170 0.24 6.46 -1.13
C THR A 170 -0.85 6.07 -2.10
N GLY A 171 -1.45 4.92 -1.88
CA GLY A 171 -2.63 4.49 -2.61
C GLY A 171 -3.79 5.47 -2.69
N THR A 172 -4.83 5.11 -3.42
CA THR A 172 -6.15 5.74 -3.23
C THR A 172 -6.58 5.55 -1.77
N GLN A 173 -6.91 6.62 -1.08
CA GLN A 173 -7.11 6.61 0.36
C GLN A 173 -8.57 6.35 0.67
N ILE A 174 -8.88 5.24 1.34
CA ILE A 174 -10.26 4.86 1.65
C ILE A 174 -10.40 4.59 3.15
N TYR A 175 -11.54 4.97 3.66
CA TYR A 175 -11.98 4.67 5.01
C TYR A 175 -13.11 3.64 4.95
N LYS A 176 -13.01 2.59 5.79
CA LYS A 176 -14.07 1.58 5.94
C LYS A 176 -14.67 1.64 7.35
N ASN A 177 -15.99 1.64 7.40
CA ASN A 177 -16.76 1.41 8.60
C ASN A 177 -17.85 0.35 8.32
N GLU A 178 -18.78 0.17 9.26
CA GLU A 178 -19.90 -0.77 9.14
C GLU A 178 -20.86 -0.46 7.97
N GLN A 179 -20.91 0.79 7.51
CA GLN A 179 -21.79 1.26 6.44
C GLN A 179 -21.18 1.08 5.06
N GLY A 180 -19.87 0.84 4.97
CA GLY A 180 -19.18 0.57 3.70
C GLY A 180 -17.84 1.28 3.57
N TYR A 181 -17.48 1.59 2.33
CA TYR A 181 -16.20 2.19 1.93
C TYR A 181 -16.39 3.63 1.46
N TYR A 182 -15.49 4.51 1.88
CA TYR A 182 -15.53 5.94 1.58
C TYR A 182 -14.17 6.41 1.08
N THR A 183 -14.10 6.90 -0.16
CA THR A 183 -12.88 7.48 -0.70
C THR A 183 -12.63 8.85 -0.07
N LEU A 184 -11.49 8.99 0.60
CA LEU A 184 -11.04 10.24 1.22
C LEU A 184 -10.18 11.07 0.26
N ASN A 185 -9.33 10.43 -0.53
CA ASN A 185 -8.47 11.10 -1.50
C ASN A 185 -7.98 10.14 -2.60
N GLY A 186 -7.57 10.71 -3.73
CA GLY A 186 -6.90 9.96 -4.80
C GLY A 186 -5.47 9.56 -4.42
N ALA A 187 -4.91 8.65 -5.24
CA ALA A 187 -3.53 8.19 -5.09
C ALA A 187 -2.50 9.34 -5.12
N TYR A 188 -1.34 9.08 -4.53
CA TYR A 188 -0.17 9.95 -4.47
C TYR A 188 -0.34 11.24 -3.66
N SER A 189 -1.42 11.33 -2.88
CA SER A 189 -1.72 12.50 -2.06
C SER A 189 -0.94 12.51 -0.75
N TYR A 190 -0.93 11.38 -0.04
CA TYR A 190 -0.25 11.24 1.24
C TYR A 190 -0.04 9.76 1.63
N LEU A 191 0.88 9.50 2.56
CA LEU A 191 1.24 8.16 3.03
C LEU A 191 0.27 7.67 4.12
N THR A 192 -0.21 6.44 3.99
CA THR A 192 -0.84 5.69 5.08
C THR A 192 -0.20 4.32 5.19
N GLY A 193 -0.27 3.74 6.38
CA GLY A 193 0.40 2.49 6.68
C GLY A 193 -0.23 1.77 7.85
N GLY A 194 0.21 0.54 8.05
CA GLY A 194 -0.28 -0.29 9.13
C GLY A 194 0.18 -1.72 9.03
N ILE A 195 -0.56 -2.59 9.71
CA ILE A 195 -0.26 -4.00 9.87
C ILE A 195 -0.83 -4.80 8.70
N VAL A 196 0.01 -5.68 8.16
CA VAL A 196 -0.36 -6.68 7.17
C VAL A 196 -0.46 -8.05 7.87
N PRO A 197 -1.56 -8.79 7.72
CA PRO A 197 -1.68 -10.12 8.31
C PRO A 197 -0.64 -11.10 7.75
N THR A 198 -0.34 -12.13 8.54
CA THR A 198 0.46 -13.27 8.09
C THR A 198 -0.13 -13.88 6.82
N PRO A 199 0.70 -14.23 5.82
CA PRO A 199 0.21 -14.64 4.52
C PRO A 199 -0.40 -16.04 4.53
N SER A 200 -1.44 -16.24 3.71
CA SER A 200 -1.96 -17.57 3.38
C SER A 200 -1.13 -18.28 2.30
N ILE A 201 -0.38 -17.54 1.47
CA ILE A 201 0.64 -18.10 0.55
C ILE A 201 1.96 -17.37 0.76
N SER A 202 3.01 -18.15 1.00
CA SER A 202 4.38 -17.67 1.11
C SER A 202 5.23 -18.61 0.28
N ASP A 203 5.59 -18.21 -0.92
CA ASP A 203 6.50 -18.94 -1.81
C ASP A 203 7.31 -17.91 -2.61
N TRP A 204 7.21 -17.84 -3.93
CA TRP A 204 7.68 -16.67 -4.68
C TRP A 204 6.77 -15.44 -4.47
N SER A 205 5.55 -15.67 -3.97
CA SER A 205 4.53 -14.69 -3.64
C SER A 205 4.33 -14.58 -2.13
N PHE A 206 3.95 -13.39 -1.66
CA PHE A 206 3.29 -13.20 -0.37
C PHE A 206 1.85 -12.85 -0.69
N VAL A 207 0.89 -13.65 -0.22
CA VAL A 207 -0.55 -13.43 -0.42
C VAL A 207 -1.24 -13.42 0.93
N THR A 208 -1.98 -12.36 1.20
CA THR A 208 -2.83 -12.25 2.37
C THR A 208 -4.17 -11.61 2.02
N ASN A 209 -5.17 -11.86 2.87
CA ASN A 209 -6.44 -11.15 2.83
C ASN A 209 -6.31 -9.77 3.49
N ALA A 210 -7.21 -8.86 3.11
CA ALA A 210 -7.51 -7.64 3.86
C ALA A 210 -7.93 -8.02 5.29
N GLY A 211 -7.01 -7.89 6.25
CA GLY A 211 -7.31 -8.11 7.66
C GLY A 211 -8.30 -7.08 8.19
N ASN A 212 -9.09 -7.44 9.20
CA ASN A 212 -9.93 -6.50 9.96
C ASN A 212 -9.32 -6.17 11.34
N GLY A 213 -8.03 -6.47 11.53
CA GLY A 213 -7.33 -6.21 12.78
C GLY A 213 -7.12 -4.73 13.06
N ALA A 214 -6.77 -4.40 14.30
CA ALA A 214 -6.36 -3.05 14.67
C ALA A 214 -5.19 -2.58 13.80
N LEU A 215 -5.26 -1.32 13.34
CA LEU A 215 -4.28 -0.73 12.43
C LEU A 215 -4.07 -1.53 11.13
N ALA A 216 -5.05 -2.32 10.68
CA ALA A 216 -4.95 -3.01 9.39
C ALA A 216 -4.88 -2.00 8.23
N SER A 217 -3.97 -2.26 7.28
CA SER A 217 -3.84 -1.50 6.05
C SER A 217 -3.58 -2.46 4.89
N TYR A 218 -4.16 -2.18 3.72
CA TYR A 218 -3.92 -2.97 2.50
C TYR A 218 -3.84 -2.10 1.26
N GLY A 219 -3.09 -2.56 0.25
CA GLY A 219 -2.76 -1.81 -0.96
C GLY A 219 -3.94 -1.56 -1.91
N THR A 220 -3.69 -0.75 -2.94
CA THR A 220 -4.67 -0.12 -3.85
C THR A 220 -4.10 0.19 -5.23
N PRO A 221 -4.94 0.64 -6.17
CA PRO A 221 -4.47 1.50 -7.25
C PRO A 221 -3.70 2.72 -6.70
N GLY A 222 -2.39 2.71 -6.95
CA GLY A 222 -1.43 3.73 -6.48
C GLY A 222 -0.41 3.21 -5.48
N ASP A 223 -0.63 2.06 -4.85
CA ASP A 223 0.36 1.42 -3.95
C ASP A 223 1.33 0.49 -4.66
N SER A 224 1.18 0.25 -5.96
CA SER A 224 2.11 -0.57 -6.71
C SER A 224 3.55 -0.07 -6.49
N GLY A 225 4.46 -0.97 -6.11
CA GLY A 225 5.85 -0.67 -5.73
C GLY A 225 6.07 -0.31 -4.25
N SER A 226 5.00 -0.10 -3.47
CA SER A 226 5.11 0.19 -2.03
C SER A 226 5.68 -1.01 -1.24
N PRO A 227 6.46 -0.77 -0.17
CA PRO A 227 7.18 -1.83 0.53
C PRO A 227 6.30 -2.62 1.50
N LEU A 228 6.71 -3.87 1.73
CA LEU A 228 6.35 -4.70 2.87
C LEU A 228 7.61 -4.99 3.68
N LEU A 229 7.62 -4.56 4.94
CA LEU A 229 8.67 -4.89 5.90
C LEU A 229 8.20 -6.02 6.81
N GLY A 230 9.11 -6.95 7.12
CA GLY A 230 8.92 -7.99 8.12
C GLY A 230 10.00 -7.90 9.20
N TRP A 231 9.62 -8.10 10.46
CA TRP A 231 10.58 -8.21 11.55
C TRP A 231 11.16 -9.63 11.59
N ASP A 232 12.46 -9.79 11.41
CA ASP A 232 13.14 -11.07 11.54
C ASP A 232 13.68 -11.22 12.98
N THR A 233 13.04 -12.07 13.78
CA THR A 233 13.44 -12.30 15.19
C THR A 233 14.79 -12.99 15.33
N THR A 234 15.26 -13.69 14.29
CA THR A 234 16.59 -14.35 14.30
C THR A 234 17.72 -13.36 14.08
N LEU A 235 17.42 -12.23 13.41
CA LEU A 235 18.39 -11.17 13.13
C LEU A 235 18.14 -9.90 13.95
N ASN A 236 17.03 -9.84 14.70
CA ASN A 236 16.58 -8.70 15.50
C ASN A 236 16.53 -7.39 14.69
N LYS A 237 15.97 -7.46 13.47
CA LYS A 237 15.88 -6.30 12.57
C LYS A 237 14.70 -6.38 11.61
N TRP A 238 14.31 -5.20 11.12
CA TRP A 238 13.39 -5.07 9.99
C TRP A 238 14.10 -5.35 8.67
N ALA A 239 13.43 -6.06 7.77
CA ALA A 239 13.89 -6.29 6.42
C ALA A 239 12.76 -6.10 5.41
N LEU A 240 13.09 -5.62 4.21
CA LEU A 240 12.19 -5.59 3.07
C LEU A 240 11.95 -7.03 2.61
N VAL A 241 10.71 -7.50 2.78
CA VAL A 241 10.30 -8.85 2.39
C VAL A 241 9.62 -8.89 1.03
N GLY A 242 9.13 -7.75 0.54
CA GLY A 242 8.62 -7.61 -0.82
C GLY A 242 8.05 -6.22 -1.10
N TYR A 243 7.48 -6.06 -2.29
CA TYR A 243 6.84 -4.83 -2.76
C TYR A 243 5.51 -5.15 -3.45
N SER A 244 4.52 -4.26 -3.32
CA SER A 244 3.16 -4.49 -3.83
C SER A 244 3.17 -4.53 -5.36
N GLU A 245 2.79 -5.66 -5.99
CA GLU A 245 2.67 -5.78 -7.45
C GLU A 245 1.28 -5.40 -7.93
N HIS A 246 0.29 -6.22 -7.57
CA HIS A 246 -1.10 -6.06 -7.96
C HIS A 246 -2.01 -6.41 -6.80
N MET A 247 -3.22 -5.85 -6.84
CA MET A 247 -4.34 -6.27 -5.99
C MET A 247 -5.31 -7.06 -6.86
N GLN A 248 -5.64 -8.29 -6.47
CA GLN A 248 -6.67 -9.08 -7.14
C GLN A 248 -7.91 -9.14 -6.23
N GLU A 249 -9.05 -8.66 -6.73
CA GLU A 249 -10.37 -8.90 -6.11
C GLU A 249 -10.91 -10.23 -6.67
N PRO A 250 -11.11 -11.28 -5.85
CA PRO A 250 -11.96 -12.39 -6.26
C PRO A 250 -13.39 -11.84 -6.45
N GLN A 251 -14.02 -12.17 -7.58
CA GLN A 251 -15.44 -11.86 -7.85
C GLN A 251 -16.31 -12.12 -6.61
N GLY A 252 -16.82 -11.05 -6.00
CA GLY A 252 -17.76 -11.13 -4.87
C GLY A 252 -17.16 -11.31 -3.46
N VAL A 253 -15.83 -11.20 -3.28
CA VAL A 253 -15.21 -11.16 -1.94
C VAL A 253 -14.31 -9.93 -1.81
N PRO A 254 -14.55 -9.01 -0.86
CA PRO A 254 -13.76 -7.79 -0.68
C PRO A 254 -12.42 -8.06 0.04
N THR A 255 -11.74 -9.16 -0.31
CA THR A 255 -10.41 -9.50 0.17
C THR A 255 -9.44 -9.30 -0.98
N GLY A 256 -8.86 -8.10 -1.06
CA GLY A 256 -7.73 -7.86 -1.94
C GLY A 256 -6.59 -8.80 -1.58
N MET A 257 -6.21 -9.65 -2.52
CA MET A 257 -4.97 -10.39 -2.44
C MET A 257 -3.84 -9.39 -2.66
N LEU A 258 -3.07 -9.10 -1.61
CA LEU A 258 -1.81 -8.38 -1.77
C LEU A 258 -0.79 -9.36 -2.30
N LEU A 259 -0.34 -9.17 -3.54
CA LEU A 259 0.82 -9.87 -4.06
C LEU A 259 2.06 -9.04 -3.77
N TYR A 260 2.88 -9.48 -2.83
CA TYR A 260 4.26 -9.00 -2.78
C TYR A 260 5.17 -9.99 -3.48
N GLN A 261 5.96 -9.50 -4.43
CA GLN A 261 7.06 -10.29 -4.94
C GLN A 261 8.19 -10.24 -3.93
N GLN A 262 8.58 -11.42 -3.48
CA GLN A 262 9.60 -11.52 -2.47
C GLN A 262 10.96 -11.22 -3.06
N CYS A 263 11.74 -10.42 -2.34
CA CYS A 263 13.05 -10.06 -2.79
C CYS A 263 13.99 -11.28 -2.72
N LYS A 264 14.60 -11.63 -3.86
CA LYS A 264 15.88 -12.34 -3.87
C LYS A 264 16.94 -11.25 -3.78
N SER A 265 17.96 -11.40 -2.92
CA SER A 265 19.06 -10.44 -2.81
C SER A 265 19.48 -10.01 -4.22
N PRO A 266 19.34 -8.72 -4.57
CA PRO A 266 19.72 -8.28 -5.90
C PRO A 266 21.22 -8.58 -6.08
N GLN A 267 21.56 -9.19 -7.22
CA GLN A 267 22.93 -9.19 -7.70
C GLN A 267 23.17 -7.76 -8.19
N ILE A 268 23.47 -6.84 -7.28
CA ILE A 268 23.91 -5.47 -7.59
C ILE A 268 25.41 -5.53 -7.87
#